data_AF-A0A3D2CIQ4-F1
#
_entry.id   AF-A0A3D2CIQ4-F1
#
_cell.length_a   1.000
_cell.length_b   1.000
_cell.length_c   1.000
_cell.angle_alpha   90.00
_cell.angle_beta   90.00
_cell.angle_gamma   90.00
#
_symmetry.space_group_name_H-M   'P 1'
#
loop_
_entity.id
_entity.type
_entity.pdbx_description
1 polymer ?
#
loop_
_entity_poly.entity_id
_entity_poly.type
_entity_poly.pdbx_seq_one_letter_code
_entity_poly.pdbx_strand_id
1 'polypeptide(L)'
;MARRHLRLGWLGLAAFVVMGLVLEALHAFKTPLYLDVGHETRRLMWTLAHAHGTLLSLVQLAVASTAVLLGGEVVSQAASRALLVGWVLLPVGFFLGGIGTFGGDPGAGIFLAPVGAAATLVGAGLVARKVWVVTGSD
;
A
#
# COMPACT_ATOMS: atom_id res chain seq x y z
N MET A 1 -11.41 5.85 -15.38
CA MET A 1 -10.61 5.02 -14.46
C MET A 1 -9.30 5.68 -14.04
N ALA A 2 -8.46 6.16 -14.97
CA ALA A 2 -7.21 6.87 -14.67
C ALA A 2 -7.37 8.00 -13.64
N ARG A 3 -8.39 8.86 -13.79
CA ARG A 3 -8.70 9.94 -12.84
C ARG A 3 -8.92 9.45 -11.39
N ARG A 4 -9.51 8.26 -11.21
CA ARG A 4 -9.72 7.68 -9.87
C ARG A 4 -8.39 7.28 -9.24
N HIS A 5 -7.56 6.55 -9.98
CA HIS A 5 -6.23 6.14 -9.54
C HIS A 5 -5.32 7.34 -9.27
N LEU A 6 -5.41 8.39 -10.08
CA LEU A 6 -4.68 9.65 -9.87
C LEU A 6 -5.09 10.32 -8.54
N ARG A 7 -6.40 10.49 -8.31
CA ARG A 7 -6.92 11.11 -7.07
C ARG A 7 -6.53 10.30 -5.83
N LEU A 8 -6.75 8.99 -5.87
CA LEU A 8 -6.45 8.10 -4.75
C LEU A 8 -4.95 7.94 -4.51
N GLY A 9 -4.15 7.92 -5.57
CA GLY A 9 -2.69 7.89 -5.47
C GLY A 9 -2.15 9.11 -4.74
N TRP A 10 -2.56 10.33 -5.15
CA TRP A 10 -2.14 11.56 -4.49
C TRP A 10 -2.68 11.70 -3.06
N LEU A 11 -3.96 11.39 -2.84
CA LEU A 11 -4.55 11.41 -1.50
C LEU A 11 -3.84 10.44 -0.56
N GLY A 12 -3.60 9.22 -1.03
CA GLY A 12 -2.88 8.21 -0.28
C GLY A 12 -1.44 8.59 -0.01
N LEU A 13 -0.74 9.13 -1.01
CA LEU A 13 0.65 9.55 -0.86
C LEU A 13 0.77 10.61 0.25
N ALA A 14 -0.10 11.62 0.22
CA ALA A 14 -0.15 12.63 1.27
C ALA A 14 -0.45 12.00 2.65
N ALA A 15 -1.44 11.12 2.74
CA ALA A 15 -1.81 10.47 3.99
C ALA A 15 -0.67 9.61 4.57
N PHE A 16 0.01 8.81 3.76
CA PHE A 16 1.10 7.96 4.23
C PHE A 16 2.38 8.74 4.51
N VAL A 17 2.68 9.82 3.79
CA VAL A 17 3.77 10.74 4.16
C VAL A 17 3.51 11.38 5.52
N VAL A 18 2.28 11.84 5.78
CA VAL A 18 1.90 12.36 7.11
C VAL A 18 2.05 11.27 8.18
N MET A 19 1.65 10.02 7.89
CA MET A 19 1.89 8.92 8.81
C MET A 19 3.38 8.71 9.10
N GLY A 20 4.25 8.77 8.09
CA GLY A 20 5.70 8.69 8.25
C GLY A 20 6.24 9.78 9.18
N LEU A 21 5.80 11.03 8.96
CA LEU A 21 6.15 12.15 9.83
C LEU A 21 5.70 11.94 11.28
N VAL A 22 4.50 11.37 11.48
CA VAL A 22 4.02 10.99 12.82
C VAL A 22 4.93 9.94 13.45
N LEU A 23 5.33 8.90 12.72
CA LEU A 23 6.24 7.85 13.23
C LEU A 23 7.63 8.41 13.58
N GLU A 24 8.16 9.32 12.75
CA GLU A 24 9.40 10.03 13.03
C GLU A 24 9.28 10.92 14.26
N ALA A 25 8.16 11.63 14.44
CA ALA A 25 7.90 12.42 15.63
C ALA A 25 7.82 11.53 16.88
N LEU A 26 7.10 10.40 16.83
CA LEU A 26 7.02 9.44 17.93
C LEU A 26 8.41 8.94 18.34
N HIS A 27 9.29 8.68 17.37
CA HIS A 27 10.69 8.37 17.60
C HIS A 27 11.46 9.54 18.22
N ALA A 28 11.38 10.74 17.64
CA ALA A 28 12.13 11.92 18.06
C ALA A 28 11.79 12.36 19.49
N PHE A 29 10.50 12.31 19.85
CA PHE A 29 10.02 12.61 21.19
C PHE A 29 10.15 11.44 22.18
N LYS A 30 10.72 10.31 21.74
CA LYS A 30 10.89 9.09 22.53
C LYS A 30 9.62 8.66 23.26
N THR A 31 8.51 8.66 22.52
CA THR A 31 7.20 8.39 23.12
C THR A 31 7.16 6.96 23.67
N PRO A 32 6.73 6.73 24.94
CA PRO A 32 6.66 5.40 25.54
C PRO A 32 5.85 4.41 24.72
N LEU A 33 4.72 4.86 24.15
CA LEU A 33 3.86 4.09 23.23
C LEU A 33 4.61 3.47 22.03
N TYR A 34 5.76 4.02 21.67
CA TYR A 34 6.50 3.64 20.47
C TYR A 34 7.88 3.07 20.79
N LEU A 35 8.60 3.62 21.78
CA LEU A 35 9.98 3.24 22.11
C LEU A 35 10.15 2.36 23.35
N ASP A 36 9.14 2.16 24.19
CA ASP A 36 9.28 1.27 25.34
C ASP A 36 9.55 -0.18 24.91
N VAL A 37 10.13 -0.93 25.84
CA VAL A 37 10.44 -2.36 25.69
C VAL A 37 9.14 -3.13 25.41
N GLY A 38 9.13 -3.95 24.36
CA GLY A 38 7.95 -4.73 23.95
C GLY A 38 7.12 -4.07 22.84
N HIS A 39 7.53 -2.90 22.34
CA HIS A 39 6.89 -2.23 21.19
C HIS A 39 7.65 -2.38 19.87
N GLU A 40 8.66 -3.25 19.80
CA GLU A 40 9.41 -3.58 18.58
C GLU A 40 8.47 -3.94 17.43
N THR A 41 7.52 -4.83 17.70
CA THR A 41 6.55 -5.30 16.71
C THR A 41 5.61 -4.20 16.25
N ARG A 42 5.16 -3.33 17.16
CA ARG A 42 4.36 -2.15 16.79
C ARG A 42 5.14 -1.23 15.86
N ARG A 43 6.39 -0.92 16.20
CA ARG A 43 7.26 -0.09 15.35
C ARG A 43 7.45 -0.70 13.97
N LEU A 44 7.77 -1.99 13.90
CA LEU A 44 7.92 -2.71 12.64
C LEU A 44 6.62 -2.66 11.83
N MET A 45 5.50 -3.02 12.43
CA MET A 45 4.19 -3.05 11.78
C MET A 45 3.78 -1.67 11.25
N TRP A 46 3.94 -0.61 12.04
CA TRP A 46 3.60 0.74 11.59
C TRP A 46 4.57 1.27 10.53
N THR A 47 5.86 0.91 10.60
CA THR A 47 6.83 1.22 9.55
C THR A 47 6.44 0.52 8.23
N LEU A 48 6.07 -0.76 8.29
CA LEU A 48 5.61 -1.52 7.12
C LEU A 48 4.31 -0.95 6.55
N ALA A 49 3.37 -0.51 7.40
CA ALA A 49 2.14 0.14 6.97
C ALA A 49 2.42 1.44 6.20
N HIS A 50 3.27 2.31 6.76
CA HIS A 50 3.71 3.54 6.09
C HIS A 50 4.42 3.26 4.76
N ALA A 51 5.39 2.34 4.76
CA ALA A 51 6.19 2.03 3.58
C ALA A 51 5.34 1.46 2.44
N HIS A 52 4.51 0.46 2.72
CA HIS A 52 3.65 -0.15 1.71
C HIS A 52 2.53 0.78 1.27
N GLY A 53 1.97 1.58 2.17
CA GLY A 53 0.98 2.59 1.81
C GLY A 53 1.53 3.64 0.84
N THR A 54 2.73 4.15 1.13
CA THR A 54 3.45 5.11 0.27
C THR A 54 3.75 4.48 -1.10
N LEU A 55 4.36 3.29 -1.11
CA LEU A 55 4.70 2.57 -2.34
C LEU A 55 3.46 2.30 -3.19
N LEU A 56 2.40 1.75 -2.60
CA LEU A 56 1.19 1.43 -3.34
C LEU A 56 0.47 2.70 -3.81
N SER A 57 0.54 3.81 -3.09
CA SER A 57 0.08 5.11 -3.60
C SER A 57 0.84 5.55 -4.85
N LEU A 58 2.16 5.34 -4.91
CA LEU A 58 2.94 5.56 -6.13
C LEU A 58 2.53 4.60 -7.26
N VAL A 59 2.23 3.33 -6.94
CA VAL A 59 1.69 2.37 -7.91
C VAL A 59 0.36 2.87 -8.49
N GLN A 60 -0.53 3.46 -7.67
CA GLN A 60 -1.77 4.04 -8.16
C GLN A 60 -1.52 5.20 -9.14
N LEU A 61 -0.54 6.05 -8.87
CA LEU A 61 -0.12 7.11 -9.80
C LEU A 61 0.46 6.53 -11.09
N ALA A 62 1.32 5.51 -10.99
CA ALA A 62 1.90 4.83 -12.14
C ALA A 62 0.81 4.20 -13.02
N VAL A 63 -0.18 3.53 -12.43
CA VAL A 63 -1.32 2.93 -13.14
C VAL A 63 -2.17 4.00 -13.84
N ALA A 64 -2.38 5.15 -13.22
CA ALA A 64 -3.04 6.28 -13.87
C ALA A 64 -2.26 6.77 -15.09
N SER A 65 -0.94 6.93 -14.95
CA SER A 65 -0.05 7.34 -16.04
C SER A 65 -0.01 6.31 -17.17
N THR A 66 0.10 5.01 -16.86
CA THR A 66 0.07 3.93 -17.85
C THR A 66 -1.23 3.94 -18.65
N ALA A 67 -2.38 4.14 -17.99
CA ALA A 67 -3.67 4.23 -18.66
C ALA A 67 -3.81 5.47 -19.57
N VAL A 68 -3.08 6.56 -19.27
CA VAL A 68 -3.04 7.76 -20.12
C VAL A 68 -2.12 7.54 -21.31
N LEU A 69 -0.95 6.93 -21.11
CA LEU A 69 0.07 6.74 -22.14
C LEU A 69 -0.28 5.65 -23.15
N LEU A 70 -0.87 4.55 -22.69
CA LEU A 70 -1.13 3.35 -23.52
C LEU A 70 -2.64 3.11 -23.78
N GLY A 71 -3.50 4.00 -23.29
CA GLY A 71 -4.95 3.88 -23.39
C GLY A 71 -5.59 3.17 -22.19
N GLY A 72 -6.84 3.56 -21.89
CA GLY A 72 -7.56 3.10 -20.68
C GLY A 72 -7.82 1.59 -20.64
N GLU A 73 -7.87 0.94 -21.80
CA GLU A 73 -8.07 -0.51 -21.98
C GLU A 73 -6.95 -1.37 -21.37
N VAL A 74 -5.73 -0.80 -21.23
CA VAL A 74 -4.57 -1.50 -20.65
C VAL A 74 -4.81 -1.88 -19.19
N VAL A 75 -5.65 -1.12 -18.49
CA VAL A 75 -5.96 -1.35 -17.09
C VAL A 75 -7.40 -1.82 -16.98
N SER A 76 -7.60 -3.14 -16.93
CA SER A 76 -8.94 -3.74 -16.84
C SER A 76 -9.64 -3.39 -15.52
N GLN A 77 -10.97 -3.54 -15.47
CA GLN A 77 -11.73 -3.33 -14.23
C GLN A 77 -11.26 -4.28 -13.10
N ALA A 78 -10.93 -5.53 -13.44
CA ALA A 78 -10.40 -6.51 -12.50
C ALA A 78 -9.05 -6.05 -11.93
N ALA A 79 -8.12 -5.62 -12.80
CA ALA A 79 -6.83 -5.07 -12.38
C ALA A 79 -7.01 -3.86 -11.45
N SER A 80 -7.93 -2.95 -11.83
CA SER A 80 -8.23 -1.79 -11.01
C SER A 80 -8.72 -2.12 -9.62
N ARG A 81 -9.64 -3.09 -9.50
CA ARG A 81 -10.23 -3.48 -8.22
C ARG A 81 -9.20 -4.17 -7.36
N ALA A 82 -8.42 -5.08 -7.95
CA ALA A 82 -7.37 -5.81 -7.25
C ALA A 82 -6.30 -4.86 -6.68
N LEU A 83 -5.84 -3.88 -7.46
CA LEU A 83 -4.90 -2.85 -7.00
C LEU A 83 -5.47 -1.97 -5.88
N LEU A 84 -6.76 -1.58 -5.97
CA LEU A 84 -7.41 -0.80 -4.92
C LEU A 84 -7.58 -1.59 -3.63
N VAL A 85 -7.95 -2.88 -3.73
CA VAL A 85 -8.03 -3.79 -2.59
C VAL A 85 -6.65 -3.95 -1.95
N GLY A 86 -5.61 -4.14 -2.76
CA GLY A 86 -4.23 -4.23 -2.28
C GLY A 86 -3.76 -2.95 -1.57
N TRP A 87 -4.01 -1.80 -2.18
CA TRP A 87 -3.67 -0.47 -1.64
C TRP A 87 -4.33 -0.19 -0.28
N VAL A 88 -5.53 -0.74 -0.03
CA VAL A 88 -6.20 -0.61 1.28
C VAL A 88 -5.74 -1.69 2.26
N LEU A 89 -5.92 -2.96 1.91
CA LEU A 89 -5.77 -4.07 2.85
C LEU A 89 -4.34 -4.26 3.34
N LEU A 90 -3.34 -4.03 2.49
CA LEU A 90 -1.95 -4.26 2.85
C LEU A 90 -1.46 -3.29 3.94
N PRO A 91 -1.50 -1.96 3.74
CA PRO A 91 -1.08 -1.04 4.80
C PRO A 91 -2.00 -1.06 6.01
N VAL A 92 -3.31 -1.26 5.83
CA VAL A 92 -4.25 -1.39 6.98
C VAL A 92 -3.95 -2.64 7.78
N GLY A 93 -3.64 -3.76 7.14
CA GLY A 93 -3.29 -5.01 7.82
C GLY A 93 -2.06 -4.86 8.70
N PHE A 94 -1.01 -4.23 8.17
CA PHE A 94 0.17 -3.88 8.96
C PHE A 94 -0.18 -2.91 10.09
N PHE A 95 -0.93 -1.83 9.84
CA PHE A 95 -1.27 -0.86 10.87
C PHE A 95 -2.03 -1.49 12.03
N LEU A 96 -3.08 -2.27 11.72
CA LEU A 96 -3.89 -3.00 12.70
C LEU A 96 -3.09 -4.09 13.42
N GLY A 97 -2.14 -4.74 12.73
CA GLY A 97 -1.20 -5.68 13.34
C GLY A 97 -0.32 -5.04 14.43
N GLY A 98 -0.11 -3.73 14.39
CA GLY A 98 0.65 -2.99 15.41
C GLY A 98 -0.17 -2.50 16.62
N ILE A 99 -1.51 -2.56 16.60
CA ILE A 99 -2.35 -1.99 17.69
C ILE A 99 -2.44 -2.93 18.91
N GLY A 100 -2.50 -4.25 18.69
CA GLY A 100 -2.60 -5.26 19.76
C GLY A 100 -1.62 -6.40 19.52
N THR A 101 -0.38 -6.22 19.97
CA THR A 101 0.71 -7.20 19.83
C THR A 101 0.74 -8.18 21.00
N PHE A 102 1.06 -9.46 20.77
CA PHE A 102 1.04 -10.52 21.77
C PHE A 102 2.40 -11.23 21.82
N GLY A 103 3.19 -11.06 22.89
CA GLY A 103 4.47 -11.77 23.03
C GLY A 103 5.50 -11.48 21.93
N GLY A 104 5.41 -10.33 21.26
CA GLY A 104 6.23 -9.99 20.09
C GLY A 104 5.58 -10.32 18.75
N ASP A 105 4.43 -11.01 18.74
CA ASP A 105 3.67 -11.28 17.52
C ASP A 105 2.72 -10.12 17.17
N PRO A 106 2.48 -9.87 15.88
CA PRO A 106 1.52 -8.87 15.43
C PRO A 106 0.09 -9.30 15.79
N GLY A 107 -0.79 -8.33 15.99
CA GLY A 107 -2.21 -8.57 16.21
C GLY A 107 -2.93 -9.14 14.98
N ALA A 108 -4.15 -9.63 15.19
CA ALA A 108 -4.95 -10.32 14.16
C ALA A 108 -5.18 -9.51 12.86
N GLY A 109 -5.06 -8.18 12.90
CA GLY A 109 -5.11 -7.33 11.71
C GLY A 109 -4.10 -7.73 10.62
N ILE A 110 -2.99 -8.37 11.01
CA ILE A 110 -1.95 -8.83 10.08
C ILE A 110 -2.47 -9.77 9.00
N PHE A 111 -3.56 -10.52 9.25
CA PHE A 111 -4.13 -11.43 8.25
C PHE A 111 -4.72 -10.72 7.02
N LEU A 112 -4.95 -9.40 7.09
CA LEU A 112 -5.33 -8.61 5.91
C LEU A 112 -4.14 -8.40 4.96
N ALA A 113 -2.90 -8.39 5.47
CA ALA A 113 -1.70 -8.16 4.68
C ALA A 113 -1.50 -9.19 3.54
N PRO A 114 -1.54 -10.51 3.77
CA PRO A 114 -1.41 -11.48 2.67
C PRO A 114 -2.53 -11.36 1.63
N VAL A 115 -3.76 -11.03 2.04
CA VAL A 115 -4.87 -10.79 1.11
C VAL A 115 -4.60 -9.55 0.25
N GLY A 116 -4.13 -8.47 0.87
CA GLY A 116 -3.75 -7.25 0.16
C GLY A 116 -2.56 -7.46 -0.79
N ALA A 117 -1.56 -8.25 -0.38
CA ALA A 117 -0.41 -8.61 -1.20
C ALA A 117 -0.84 -9.44 -2.43
N ALA A 118 -1.68 -10.45 -2.23
CA ALA A 118 -2.22 -11.27 -3.33
C ALA A 118 -3.04 -10.43 -4.32
N ALA A 119 -3.90 -9.54 -3.82
CA ALA A 119 -4.67 -8.63 -4.67
C ALA A 119 -3.76 -7.67 -5.46
N THR A 120 -2.71 -7.14 -4.83
CA THR A 120 -1.71 -6.29 -5.50
C THR A 120 -1.01 -7.06 -6.61
N LEU A 121 -0.56 -8.29 -6.34
CA LEU A 121 0.14 -9.14 -7.31
C LEU A 121 -0.75 -9.46 -8.52
N VAL A 122 -2.01 -9.84 -8.29
CA VAL A 122 -2.98 -10.07 -9.36
C VAL A 122 -3.21 -8.80 -10.18
N GLY A 123 -3.42 -7.67 -9.51
CA GLY A 123 -3.65 -6.39 -10.16
C GLY A 123 -2.48 -5.94 -11.04
N ALA A 124 -1.26 -5.99 -10.50
CA ALA A 124 -0.04 -5.64 -11.20
C ALA A 124 0.22 -6.60 -12.37
N GLY A 125 0.05 -7.91 -12.18
CA GLY A 125 0.23 -8.92 -13.22
C GLY A 125 -0.73 -8.75 -14.40
N LEU A 126 -2.00 -8.38 -14.13
CA LEU A 126 -2.98 -8.10 -15.19
C LEU A 126 -2.60 -6.86 -16.01
N VAL A 127 -2.09 -5.80 -15.37
CA VAL A 127 -1.59 -4.60 -16.07
C VAL A 127 -0.34 -4.97 -16.88
N ALA A 128 0.64 -5.63 -16.26
CA ALA A 128 1.88 -6.04 -16.92
C ALA A 128 1.61 -6.88 -18.18
N ARG A 129 0.70 -7.86 -18.09
CA ARG A 129 0.30 -8.67 -19.25
C ARG A 129 -0.26 -7.82 -20.39
N LYS A 130 -1.12 -6.85 -20.08
CA LYS A 130 -1.73 -5.97 -21.09
C LYS A 130 -0.73 -5.00 -21.69
N VAL A 131 0.16 -4.43 -20.88
CA VAL A 131 1.27 -3.61 -21.36
C VAL A 131 2.12 -4.41 -22.35
N TRP A 132 2.54 -5.63 -21.98
CA TRP A 132 3.35 -6.49 -22.83
C TRP A 132 2.70 -6.77 -24.19
N VAL A 133 1.40 -7.03 -24.22
CA VAL A 133 0.66 -7.28 -25.47
C VAL A 133 0.59 -6.02 -26.34
N VAL A 134 0.38 -4.84 -25.75
CA VAL A 134 0.26 -3.59 -26.52
C VAL A 134 1.61 -3.13 -27.06
N THR A 135 2.69 -3.27 -26.27
CA THR A 135 4.02 -2.77 -26.65
C THR A 135 4.90 -3.80 -27.36
N GLY A 136 4.56 -5.08 -27.32
CA GLY A 136 5.34 -6.16 -27.96
C GLY A 136 4.94 -6.44 -29.41
N SER A 137 4.20 -5.52 -30.04
CA SER A 137 3.67 -5.67 -31.41
C SER A 137 4.65 -5.21 -32.50
N ASP A 138 5.88 -4.85 -32.13
CA ASP A 138 6.92 -4.32 -33.02
C ASP A 138 7.80 -5.42 -33.62
#